data_AF-A0A9P0NX16-F1
#
_entry.id   AF-A0A9P0NX16-F1
#
_cell.length_a   1.000
_cell.length_b   1.000
_cell.length_c   1.000
_cell.angle_alpha   90.00
_cell.angle_beta   90.00
_cell.angle_gamma   90.00
#
_symmetry.space_group_name_H-M   'P 1'
#
loop_
_entity.id
_entity.type
_entity.pdbx_description
1 polymer ?
#
loop_
_entity_poly.entity_id
_entity_poly.type
_entity_poly.pdbx_seq_one_letter_code
_entity_poly.pdbx_strand_id
1 'polypeptide(L)'
;MTTFLQKFQLGSEILCMRSKAMKARRVASDMHRDYCPGVTGLCDAMKPTNGTELLKYLRKVDFQGLSGDRFHFDENGDAPARYKIKHFKQVKERAYEWITVGEYIEGVLTLNMSGEYCLMQSYHAGSNHRYRTALEIGR
;
A
#
# COMPACT_ATOMS: atom_id res chain seq x y z
N MET A 1 25.50 13.96 -12.91
CA MET A 1 24.82 12.65 -12.98
C MET A 1 23.99 12.49 -11.72
N THR A 2 22.75 12.99 -11.73
CA THR A 2 21.81 12.74 -10.63
C THR A 2 20.99 11.54 -11.06
N THR A 3 21.32 10.36 -10.56
CA THR A 3 20.50 9.17 -10.79
C THR A 3 19.13 9.44 -10.19
N PHE A 4 18.11 9.58 -11.04
CA PHE A 4 16.71 9.65 -10.59
C PHE A 4 16.35 8.29 -10.00
N LEU A 5 16.44 8.18 -8.67
CA LEU A 5 16.00 7.00 -7.94
C LEU A 5 14.59 7.27 -7.42
N GLN A 6 13.60 6.79 -8.18
CA GLN A 6 12.23 6.67 -7.69
C GLN A 6 12.03 5.30 -7.06
N LYS A 7 11.41 5.26 -5.88
CA LYS A 7 11.09 4.01 -5.18
C LYS A 7 9.62 4.00 -4.79
N PHE A 8 8.92 2.92 -5.15
CA PHE A 8 7.61 2.61 -4.61
C PHE A 8 7.81 1.95 -3.25
N GLN A 9 7.25 2.56 -2.20
CA GLN A 9 7.29 2.02 -0.85
C GLN A 9 5.90 1.49 -0.49
N LEU A 10 5.80 0.18 -0.30
CA LEU A 10 4.66 -0.42 0.40
C LEU A 10 4.65 0.03 1.87
N GLY A 11 3.46 0.07 2.47
CA GLY A 11 3.30 0.35 3.91
C GLY A 11 4.21 -0.52 4.78
N SER A 12 4.47 -0.12 6.03
CA SER A 12 5.40 -0.83 6.89
C SER A 12 4.98 -2.29 7.10
N GLU A 13 5.92 -3.23 6.95
CA GLU A 13 5.64 -4.66 7.06
C GLU A 13 5.08 -5.03 8.45
N ILE A 14 5.59 -4.39 9.51
CA ILE A 14 5.10 -4.56 10.88
C ILE A 14 3.61 -4.20 11.00
N LEU A 15 3.21 -3.08 10.39
CA LEU A 15 1.82 -2.64 10.37
C LEU A 15 0.95 -3.61 9.57
N CYS A 16 1.44 -4.09 8.43
CA CYS A 16 0.75 -5.09 7.62
C CYS A 16 0.45 -6.35 8.44
N MET A 17 1.44 -6.88 9.16
CA MET A 17 1.26 -8.06 10.01
C MET A 17 0.24 -7.82 11.14
N ARG A 18 0.27 -6.64 11.77
CA ARG A 18 -0.72 -6.27 12.80
C ARG A 18 -2.13 -6.15 12.24
N SER A 19 -2.30 -5.51 11.07
CA SER A 19 -3.59 -5.42 10.39
C SER A 19 -4.13 -6.79 9.99
N LYS A 20 -3.27 -7.70 9.51
CA LYS A 20 -3.65 -9.10 9.23
C LYS A 20 -4.14 -9.83 10.49
N ALA A 21 -3.42 -9.68 11.61
CA ALA A 21 -3.82 -10.28 12.88
C ALA A 21 -5.17 -9.73 13.39
N MET A 22 -5.39 -8.41 13.29
CA MET A 22 -6.67 -7.80 13.63
C MET A 22 -7.81 -8.32 12.75
N LYS A 23 -7.58 -8.51 11.45
CA LYS A 23 -8.57 -9.09 10.53
C LYS A 23 -8.93 -10.51 10.95
N ALA A 24 -7.93 -11.37 11.16
CA ALA A 24 -8.14 -12.75 11.59
C ALA A 24 -8.96 -12.83 12.89
N ARG A 25 -8.67 -11.94 13.86
CA ARG A 25 -9.44 -11.83 15.10
C ARG A 25 -10.90 -11.43 14.86
N ARG A 26 -11.16 -10.44 14.00
CA ARG A 26 -12.52 -10.01 13.65
C ARG A 26 -13.30 -11.14 12.98
N VAL A 27 -12.70 -11.79 11.99
CA VAL A 27 -13.27 -12.96 11.32
C VAL A 27 -13.65 -14.06 12.31
N ALA A 28 -12.73 -14.42 13.21
CA ALA A 28 -12.99 -15.44 14.22
C ALA A 28 -14.13 -15.03 15.17
N SER A 29 -14.18 -13.75 15.56
CA SER A 29 -15.25 -13.21 16.42
C SER A 29 -16.61 -13.21 15.73
N ASP A 30 -16.67 -12.85 14.44
CA ASP A 30 -17.92 -12.83 13.68
C ASP A 30 -18.45 -14.25 13.46
N MET A 31 -17.58 -15.19 13.10
CA MET A 31 -17.96 -16.60 13.00
C MET A 31 -18.43 -17.17 14.34
N HIS A 32 -17.70 -16.89 15.43
CA HIS A 32 -18.07 -17.37 16.76
C HIS A 32 -19.45 -16.87 17.20
N ARG A 33 -19.74 -15.59 16.97
CA ARG A 33 -21.07 -15.01 17.26
C ARG A 33 -22.19 -15.74 16.53
N ASP A 34 -21.96 -16.12 15.27
CA ASP A 34 -23.00 -16.68 14.41
C ASP A 34 -23.18 -18.20 14.61
N TYR A 35 -22.10 -18.94 14.90
CA TYR A 35 -22.13 -20.40 15.04
C TYR A 35 -22.15 -20.91 16.49
N CYS A 36 -21.69 -20.13 17.46
CA CYS A 36 -21.57 -20.53 18.87
C CYS A 36 -22.30 -19.56 19.82
N PRO A 37 -23.61 -19.29 19.61
CA PRO A 37 -24.35 -18.35 20.46
C PRO A 37 -24.39 -18.83 21.92
N GLY A 38 -24.03 -17.94 22.85
CA GLY A 38 -24.09 -18.22 24.30
C GLY A 38 -23.02 -19.17 24.84
N VAL A 39 -22.09 -19.64 24.01
CA VAL A 39 -21.02 -20.55 24.41
C VAL A 39 -19.71 -19.78 24.57
N THR A 40 -19.02 -19.95 25.70
CA THR A 40 -17.66 -19.45 25.87
C THR A 40 -16.67 -20.34 25.13
N GLY A 41 -15.81 -19.75 24.30
CA GLY A 41 -14.82 -20.50 23.51
C GLY A 41 -15.41 -21.22 22.28
N LEU A 42 -14.60 -22.03 21.60
CA LEU A 42 -15.01 -22.70 20.36
C LEU A 42 -15.97 -23.87 20.61
N CYS A 43 -17.10 -23.87 19.91
CA CYS A 43 -18.07 -24.98 19.86
C CYS A 43 -17.78 -25.96 18.72
N ASP A 44 -18.51 -27.08 18.68
CA ASP A 44 -18.30 -28.16 17.69
C ASP A 44 -18.57 -27.70 16.25
N ALA A 45 -19.48 -26.73 16.04
CA ALA A 45 -19.74 -26.14 14.73
C ALA A 45 -18.51 -25.40 14.14
N MET A 46 -17.52 -25.06 14.97
CA MET A 46 -16.26 -24.46 14.54
C MET A 46 -15.07 -25.43 14.66
N LYS A 47 -15.32 -26.73 14.85
CA LYS A 47 -14.28 -27.77 15.00
C LYS A 47 -14.55 -28.97 14.08
N PRO A 48 -13.84 -29.10 12.94
CA PRO A 48 -12.97 -28.11 12.31
C PRO A 48 -13.76 -27.00 11.62
N THR A 49 -13.17 -25.81 11.50
CA THR A 49 -13.79 -24.71 10.76
C THR A 49 -13.95 -25.07 9.28
N ASN A 50 -15.15 -24.86 8.73
CA ASN A 50 -15.38 -24.98 7.30
C ASN A 50 -14.63 -23.87 6.54
N GLY A 51 -13.67 -24.24 5.69
CA GLY A 51 -12.82 -23.31 4.95
C GLY A 51 -13.59 -22.39 3.99
N THR A 52 -14.67 -22.88 3.37
CA THR A 52 -15.52 -22.09 2.49
C THR A 52 -16.29 -21.02 3.26
N GLU A 53 -16.83 -21.37 4.43
CA GLU A 53 -17.48 -20.39 5.31
C GLU A 53 -16.46 -19.38 5.84
N LEU A 54 -15.30 -19.84 6.32
CA LEU A 54 -14.22 -18.95 6.76
C LEU A 54 -13.82 -17.94 5.68
N LEU A 55 -13.72 -18.37 4.42
CA LEU A 55 -13.41 -17.50 3.29
C LEU A 55 -14.49 -16.42 3.07
N LYS A 56 -15.78 -16.74 3.25
CA LYS A 56 -16.86 -15.75 3.16
C LYS A 56 -16.70 -14.65 4.22
N TYR A 57 -16.39 -15.02 5.46
CA TYR A 57 -16.11 -14.02 6.51
C TYR A 57 -14.85 -13.21 6.20
N LEU A 58 -13.76 -13.85 5.75
CA LEU A 58 -12.55 -13.14 5.34
C LEU A 58 -12.81 -12.08 4.27
N ARG A 59 -13.67 -12.37 3.29
CA ARG A 59 -14.06 -11.43 2.22
C ARG A 59 -14.96 -10.30 2.71
N LYS A 60 -15.87 -10.57 3.66
CA LYS A 60 -16.84 -9.60 4.16
C LYS A 60 -16.25 -8.55 5.12
N VAL A 61 -15.19 -8.87 5.86
CA VAL A 61 -14.66 -7.95 6.88
C VAL A 61 -14.02 -6.71 6.25
N ASP A 62 -14.65 -5.57 6.53
CA ASP A 62 -14.19 -4.21 6.28
C ASP A 62 -13.81 -3.56 7.63
N PHE A 63 -12.58 -3.05 7.73
CA PHE A 63 -12.10 -2.41 8.94
C PHE A 63 -11.03 -1.36 8.65
N GLN A 64 -10.89 -0.42 9.58
CA GLN A 64 -9.77 0.53 9.59
C GLN A 64 -8.54 -0.11 10.22
N GLY A 65 -7.43 -0.18 9.49
CA GLY A 65 -6.12 -0.61 9.97
C GLY A 65 -5.48 0.42 10.89
N LEU A 66 -4.35 0.07 11.53
CA LEU A 66 -3.73 0.94 12.55
C LEU A 66 -3.18 2.27 11.98
N SER A 67 -2.97 2.36 10.66
CA SER A 67 -2.58 3.61 9.99
C SER A 67 -3.74 4.47 9.55
N GLY A 68 -4.97 4.09 9.88
CA GLY A 68 -6.18 4.78 9.40
C GLY A 68 -6.64 4.32 8.02
N ASP A 69 -5.87 3.48 7.32
CA ASP A 69 -6.24 2.92 6.02
C ASP A 69 -7.42 1.94 6.15
N ARG A 70 -8.41 2.07 5.29
CA ARG A 70 -9.53 1.10 5.21
C ARG A 70 -9.09 -0.13 4.43
N PHE A 71 -9.22 -1.31 5.03
CA PHE A 71 -8.86 -2.59 4.41
C PHE A 71 -10.11 -3.32 3.94
N HIS A 72 -10.15 -3.63 2.65
CA HIS A 72 -11.16 -4.49 2.04
C HIS A 72 -10.48 -5.49 1.08
N PHE A 73 -11.25 -6.38 0.49
CA PHE A 73 -10.81 -7.19 -0.64
C PHE A 73 -11.60 -6.76 -1.87
N ASP A 74 -10.95 -6.75 -3.04
CA ASP A 74 -11.65 -6.62 -4.31
C ASP A 74 -12.38 -7.93 -4.68
N GLU A 75 -13.00 -7.96 -5.86
CA GLU A 75 -13.73 -9.12 -6.38
C GLU A 75 -12.84 -10.36 -6.55
N ASN A 76 -11.54 -10.16 -6.79
CA ASN A 76 -10.55 -11.24 -6.94
C ASN A 76 -10.07 -11.76 -5.58
N GLY A 77 -10.30 -11.01 -4.49
CA GLY A 77 -9.81 -11.34 -3.16
C GLY A 77 -8.44 -10.72 -2.86
N ASP A 78 -8.02 -9.73 -3.64
CA ASP A 78 -6.76 -9.02 -3.45
C ASP A 78 -6.94 -7.83 -2.51
N ALA A 79 -5.92 -7.58 -1.69
CA ALA A 79 -5.89 -6.42 -0.82
C ALA A 79 -5.65 -5.15 -1.67
N PRO A 80 -6.20 -3.99 -1.29
CA PRO A 80 -6.03 -2.78 -2.07
C PRO A 80 -4.57 -2.37 -2.19
N ALA A 81 -4.14 -2.09 -3.42
CA ALA A 81 -2.80 -1.64 -3.73
C ALA A 81 -2.58 -0.21 -3.21
N ARG A 82 -1.55 -0.03 -2.37
CA ARG A 82 -1.22 1.24 -1.71
C ARG A 82 0.30 1.43 -1.68
N TYR A 83 0.79 2.45 -2.38
CA TYR A 83 2.21 2.78 -2.44
C TYR A 83 2.45 4.26 -2.19
N LYS A 84 3.51 4.57 -1.44
CA LYS A 84 4.10 5.91 -1.43
C LYS A 84 5.18 5.99 -2.50
N ILE A 85 5.14 7.04 -3.31
CA ILE A 85 6.14 7.30 -4.34
C ILE A 85 7.20 8.19 -3.71
N LYS A 86 8.42 7.68 -3.61
CA LYS A 86 9.54 8.38 -3.02
C LYS A 86 10.59 8.75 -4.05
N HIS A 87 11.19 9.91 -3.87
CA HIS A 87 12.26 10.43 -4.70
C HIS A 87 13.48 10.69 -3.80
N PHE A 88 14.65 10.15 -4.18
CA PHE A 88 15.89 10.43 -3.47
C PHE A 88 16.53 11.71 -4.02
N LYS A 89 16.61 12.77 -3.21
CA LYS A 89 17.27 14.00 -3.61
C LYS A 89 18.07 14.65 -2.50
N GLN A 90 18.95 15.54 -2.92
CA GLN A 90 19.62 16.45 -2.03
C GLN A 90 18.62 17.47 -1.48
N VAL A 91 18.53 17.58 -0.15
CA VAL A 91 17.68 18.56 0.54
C VAL A 91 18.49 19.73 1.10
N LYS A 92 19.78 19.52 1.36
CA LYS A 92 20.77 20.54 1.79
C LYS A 92 22.15 20.17 1.25
N GLU A 93 23.12 21.08 1.37
CA GLU A 93 24.51 20.77 0.98
C GLU A 93 24.97 19.45 1.66
N ARG A 94 25.37 18.46 0.84
CA ARG A 94 25.79 17.11 1.25
C ARG A 94 24.75 16.29 2.05
N ALA A 95 23.48 16.71 2.10
CA ALA A 95 22.40 15.97 2.78
C ALA A 95 21.35 15.47 1.77
N TYR A 96 21.11 14.16 1.75
CA TYR A 96 20.18 13.51 0.84
C TYR A 96 19.10 12.76 1.59
N GLU A 97 17.85 12.89 1.13
CA GLU A 97 16.70 12.28 1.78
C GLU A 97 15.74 11.67 0.75
N TRP A 98 15.00 10.66 1.21
CA TRP A 98 13.89 10.07 0.47
C TRP A 98 12.61 10.85 0.78
N ILE A 99 12.27 11.80 -0.08
CA ILE A 99 11.05 12.60 0.08
C ILE A 99 9.86 11.89 -0.59
N THR A 100 8.67 12.00 -0.01
CA THR A 100 7.45 11.48 -0.65
C THR A 100 6.92 12.51 -1.63
N VAL A 101 6.75 12.13 -2.89
CA VAL A 101 6.30 13.00 -3.99
C VAL A 101 4.92 12.63 -4.51
N GLY A 102 4.32 11.58 -3.97
CA GLY A 102 2.98 11.16 -4.33
C GLY A 102 2.60 9.83 -3.71
N GLU A 103 1.43 9.36 -4.08
CA GLU A 103 0.86 8.09 -3.66
C GLU A 103 0.05 7.45 -4.79
N TYR A 104 0.00 6.13 -4.76
CA TYR A 104 -0.86 5.32 -5.60
C TYR A 104 -1.79 4.53 -4.69
N ILE A 105 -3.09 4.79 -4.79
CA ILE A 105 -4.12 4.15 -3.98
C ILE A 105 -5.21 3.67 -4.92
N GLU A 106 -5.42 2.35 -4.99
CA GLU A 106 -6.58 1.75 -5.66
C GLU A 106 -6.79 2.24 -7.11
N GLY A 107 -5.71 2.29 -7.90
CA GLY A 107 -5.76 2.74 -9.30
C GLY A 107 -5.56 4.24 -9.49
N VAL A 108 -5.62 5.03 -8.41
CA VAL A 108 -5.48 6.49 -8.47
C VAL A 108 -4.06 6.90 -8.10
N LEU A 109 -3.37 7.50 -9.07
CA LEU A 109 -2.07 8.14 -8.88
C LEU A 109 -2.26 9.61 -8.52
N THR A 110 -1.80 10.01 -7.32
CA THR A 110 -1.76 11.40 -6.90
C THR A 110 -0.31 11.84 -6.73
N LEU A 111 0.12 12.84 -7.50
CA LEU A 111 1.47 13.40 -7.42
C LEU A 111 1.41 14.81 -6.85
N ASN A 112 2.29 15.11 -5.90
CA ASN A 112 2.50 16.47 -5.44
C ASN A 112 3.59 17.14 -6.29
N MET A 113 3.14 17.87 -7.31
CA MET A 113 3.99 18.65 -8.21
C MET A 113 4.22 20.10 -7.74
N SER A 114 3.77 20.47 -6.53
CA SER A 114 3.61 21.89 -6.13
C SER A 114 4.83 22.54 -5.47
N GLY A 115 5.90 21.80 -5.21
CA GLY A 115 7.22 22.42 -5.08
C GLY A 115 8.04 22.09 -6.30
N GLU A 116 9.27 22.56 -6.36
CA GLU A 116 10.23 22.47 -7.47
C GLU A 116 10.61 21.03 -7.91
N TYR A 117 9.75 20.04 -7.67
CA TYR A 117 9.94 18.59 -7.71
C TYR A 117 9.77 17.95 -9.10
N CYS A 118 9.34 18.70 -10.12
CA CYS A 118 9.41 18.28 -11.52
C CYS A 118 9.86 19.43 -12.45
N LEU A 119 10.72 20.31 -11.94
CA LEU A 119 11.41 21.32 -12.76
C LEU A 119 12.90 21.26 -12.43
N MET A 120 13.58 20.20 -12.87
CA MET A 120 14.89 20.50 -13.45
C MET A 120 14.60 21.14 -14.80
N GLN A 121 14.44 22.47 -14.78
CA GLN A 121 14.56 23.28 -15.97
C GLN A 121 15.82 22.84 -16.72
N SER A 122 15.67 22.64 -18.02
CA SER A 122 16.74 22.61 -19.01
C SER A 122 17.98 23.38 -18.55
N TYR A 123 19.02 22.66 -18.13
CA TYR A 123 20.35 23.25 -17.98
C TYR A 123 20.79 23.61 -19.39
N HIS A 124 20.81 24.90 -19.72
CA HIS A 124 21.49 25.40 -20.91
C HIS A 124 22.99 25.17 -20.74
N ALA A 125 23.45 23.98 -21.09
CA ALA A 125 24.83 23.78 -21.49
C ALA A 125 24.87 23.96 -23.02
N GLY A 126 25.10 25.19 -23.44
CA GLY A 126 25.63 25.44 -24.77
C GLY A 126 27.01 24.78 -24.88
N SER A 127 27.03 23.50 -25.26
CA SER A 127 28.12 22.82 -25.99
C SER A 127 27.84 21.31 -26.02
N ASN A 128 27.18 20.88 -27.09
CA ASN A 128 27.47 19.66 -27.85
C ASN A 128 27.69 18.34 -27.08
N HIS A 129 26.63 17.68 -26.62
CA HIS A 129 26.62 16.21 -26.52
C HIS A 129 25.20 15.64 -26.61
N ARG A 130 24.97 14.78 -27.61
CA ARG A 130 23.75 13.97 -27.80
C ARG A 130 23.54 13.03 -26.62
N TYR A 131 22.43 13.15 -25.91
CA TYR A 131 21.85 12.04 -25.15
C TYR A 131 20.34 11.98 -25.38
N ARG A 132 19.89 10.83 -25.89
CA ARG A 132 18.49 10.50 -26.18
C ARG A 132 17.69 10.44 -24.87
N THR A 133 16.54 11.09 -24.85
CA THR A 133 15.48 10.88 -23.84
C THR A 133 14.34 10.12 -24.50
N ALA A 134 13.97 8.98 -23.91
CA ALA A 134 12.62 8.41 -23.99
C ALA A 134 12.56 7.24 -22.99
N LEU A 135 11.89 7.44 -21.85
CA LEU A 135 11.29 6.33 -21.13
C LEU A 135 9.81 6.36 -21.51
N GLU A 136 9.47 5.62 -22.57
CA GLU A 136 8.10 5.25 -22.88
C GLU A 136 7.65 4.25 -21.82
N ILE A 137 6.64 4.62 -21.03
CA ILE A 137 5.81 3.65 -20.31
C ILE A 137 4.44 3.77 -20.96
N GLY A 138 4.19 2.87 -21.92
CA GLY A 138 2.97 2.88 -22.72
C GLY A 138 2.98 1.93 -23.92
N ARG A 139 3.21 0.63 -23.67
CA ARG A 139 2.57 -0.49 -24.39
C ARG A 139 2.80 -1.80 -23.65
#